data_AF-A0A6J7E9G0-F1
#
_entry.id   AF-A0A6J7E9G0-F1
#
_cell.length_a   1.000
_cell.length_b   1.000
_cell.length_c   1.000
_cell.angle_alpha   90.00
_cell.angle_beta   90.00
_cell.angle_gamma   90.00
#
_symmetry.space_group_name_H-M   'P 1'
#
loop_
_entity.id
_entity.type
_entity.pdbx_description
1 polymer ?
#
loop_
_entity_poly.entity_id
_entity_poly.type
_entity_poly.pdbx_seq_one_letter_code
_entity_poly.pdbx_strand_id
1 'polypeptide(L)'
;MKLEVWDSPNSAGIVIDAVRLLKLALNHGVSGQLDGPSSYLMKSPKNQRPDDKAREDTEQFIAKYAGKGGPKSRPKSRTAAKPAARAKRS
;
A
#
# COMPACT_ATOMS: atom_id res chain seq x y z
N MET A 1 0.30 7.63 -33.79
CA MET A 1 1.60 7.13 -33.27
C MET A 1 1.45 5.65 -32.92
N LYS A 2 2.41 4.78 -33.31
CA LYS A 2 2.45 3.36 -32.93
C LYS A 2 3.69 3.15 -32.06
N LEU A 3 3.48 2.83 -30.79
CA LEU A 3 4.54 2.61 -29.79
C LEU A 3 4.53 1.14 -29.41
N GLU A 4 5.66 0.46 -29.62
CA GLU A 4 5.87 -0.90 -29.11
C GLU A 4 6.57 -0.79 -27.76
N VAL A 5 5.83 -1.15 -26.70
CA VAL A 5 6.30 -1.10 -25.32
C VAL A 5 6.03 -2.47 -24.69
N TRP A 6 7.03 -3.01 -24.02
CA TRP A 6 6.85 -4.19 -23.18
C TRP A 6 6.07 -3.82 -21.91
N ASP A 7 4.89 -4.41 -21.72
CA ASP A 7 3.95 -4.04 -20.64
C ASP A 7 4.42 -4.45 -19.23
N SER A 8 5.14 -5.58 -19.13
CA SER A 8 5.66 -6.08 -17.85
C SER A 8 6.72 -5.14 -17.22
N PRO A 9 7.75 -4.67 -17.95
CA PRO A 9 8.65 -3.63 -17.46
C PRO A 9 7.96 -2.30 -17.18
N ASN A 10 6.98 -1.91 -18.02
CA ASN A 10 6.28 -0.64 -17.90
C ASN A 10 5.48 -0.52 -16.58
N SER A 11 4.92 -1.64 -16.11
CA SER A 11 4.17 -1.70 -14.85
C SER A 11 5.04 -1.95 -13.61
N ALA A 12 6.23 -2.53 -13.74
CA ALA A 12 7.09 -2.88 -12.61
C ALA A 12 7.45 -1.66 -11.74
N GLY A 13 7.78 -0.51 -12.34
CA GLY A 13 8.08 0.73 -11.61
C GLY A 13 6.90 1.22 -10.77
N ILE A 14 5.70 1.21 -11.36
CA ILE A 14 4.46 1.63 -10.70
C ILE A 14 4.14 0.73 -9.48
N VAL A 15 4.32 -0.58 -9.63
CA VAL A 15 4.08 -1.54 -8.55
C VAL A 15 5.05 -1.33 -7.38
N ILE A 16 6.33 -1.05 -7.67
CA ILE A 16 7.33 -0.77 -6.64
C ILE A 16 6.92 0.43 -5.79
N ASP A 17 6.52 1.54 -6.42
CA ASP A 17 6.13 2.74 -5.71
C ASP A 17 4.84 2.55 -4.92
N ALA A 18 3.85 1.83 -5.48
CA ALA A 18 2.62 1.49 -4.77
C ALA A 18 2.92 0.71 -3.48
N VAL A 19 3.77 -0.32 -3.54
CA VAL A 19 4.15 -1.12 -2.36
C VAL A 19 4.86 -0.28 -1.31
N ARG A 20 5.75 0.63 -1.71
CA ARG A 20 6.47 1.52 -0.78
C ARG A 20 5.53 2.49 -0.09
N LEU A 21 4.58 3.09 -0.81
CA LEU A 21 3.57 3.99 -0.26
C LEU A 21 2.61 3.25 0.69
N LEU A 22 2.21 2.02 0.36
CA LEU A 22 1.44 1.16 1.25
C LEU A 22 2.21 0.82 2.53
N LYS A 23 3.51 0.52 2.43
CA LYS A 23 4.35 0.26 3.59
C LYS A 23 4.53 1.49 4.45
N LEU A 24 4.67 2.67 3.84
CA LEU A 24 4.71 3.95 4.54
C LEU A 24 3.39 4.19 5.29
N ALA A 25 2.25 4.03 4.64
CA ALA A 25 0.93 4.14 5.26
C ALA A 25 0.78 3.17 6.45
N LEU A 26 1.12 1.90 6.24
CA LEU A 26 1.06 0.85 7.25
C LEU A 26 1.94 1.17 8.47
N ASN A 27 3.15 1.67 8.23
CA ASN A 27 4.02 2.11 9.30
C ASN A 27 3.30 3.20 10.09
N HIS A 28 2.71 4.22 9.48
CA HIS A 28 2.08 5.31 10.23
C HIS A 28 0.65 5.03 10.71
N GLY A 29 0.18 3.78 10.69
CA GLY A 29 -1.18 3.43 11.08
C GLY A 29 -2.25 4.04 10.19
N VAL A 30 -1.88 4.51 9.00
CA VAL A 30 -2.79 5.04 8.00
C VAL A 30 -3.47 3.86 7.31
N SER A 31 -4.79 3.84 7.37
CA SER A 31 -5.63 2.82 6.77
C SER A 31 -6.65 3.46 5.81
N GLY A 32 -7.27 2.62 4.98
CA GLY A 32 -8.21 3.09 3.97
C GLY A 32 -7.53 3.58 2.70
N GLN A 33 -8.27 4.36 1.92
CA GLN A 33 -7.86 4.80 0.58
C GLN A 33 -6.79 5.89 0.65
N LEU A 34 -5.71 5.71 -0.11
CA LEU A 34 -4.66 6.72 -0.28
C LEU A 34 -4.96 7.54 -1.54
N ASP A 35 -5.82 8.54 -1.43
CA ASP A 35 -6.35 9.28 -2.58
C ASP A 35 -5.28 9.81 -3.54
N GLY A 36 -4.25 10.51 -3.06
CA GLY A 36 -3.14 10.99 -3.90
C GLY A 36 -2.41 9.83 -4.59
N PRO A 37 -1.76 8.93 -3.83
CA PRO A 37 -1.06 7.76 -4.37
C PRO A 37 -1.88 6.89 -5.33
N SER A 38 -3.13 6.58 -4.98
CA SER A 38 -3.99 5.72 -5.81
C SER A 38 -4.40 6.41 -7.10
N SER A 39 -4.68 7.71 -7.07
CA SER A 39 -5.02 8.48 -8.28
C SER A 39 -3.83 8.62 -9.23
N TYR A 40 -2.61 8.63 -8.70
CA TYR A 40 -1.39 8.80 -9.49
C TYR A 40 -0.86 7.48 -10.09
N LEU A 41 -1.06 6.36 -9.39
CA LEU A 41 -0.45 5.08 -9.76
C LEU A 41 -1.41 4.06 -10.38
N MET A 42 -2.73 4.25 -10.26
CA MET A 42 -3.72 3.25 -10.66
C MET A 42 -4.60 3.75 -11.81
N LYS A 43 -4.97 2.83 -12.71
CA LYS A 43 -5.87 3.14 -13.84
C LYS A 43 -7.31 3.47 -13.40
N SER A 44 -7.76 2.87 -12.30
CA SER A 44 -9.13 3.03 -11.79
C SER A 44 -9.12 3.33 -10.29
N PRO A 45 -8.70 4.54 -9.87
CA PRO A 45 -8.78 4.93 -8.48
C PRO A 45 -10.24 5.14 -8.07
N LYS A 46 -10.55 4.99 -6.78
CA LYS A 46 -11.92 5.25 -6.29
C LYS A 46 -12.30 6.74 -6.37
N ASN A 47 -11.33 7.64 -6.24
CA ASN A 47 -11.50 9.07 -6.50
C ASN A 47 -10.54 9.46 -7.63
N GLN A 48 -11.05 9.84 -8.81
CA GLN A 48 -10.21 10.29 -9.92
C GLN A 48 -9.73 11.73 -9.70
N ARG A 49 -8.48 12.02 -10.06
CA ARG A 49 -7.86 13.35 -9.97
C ARG A 49 -7.02 13.61 -11.23
N PRO A 50 -6.88 14.87 -11.67
CA PRO A 50 -5.88 15.24 -12.68
C PRO A 50 -4.47 14.76 -12.29
N ASP A 51 -3.68 14.31 -13.25
CA ASP A 51 -2.37 13.66 -13.00
C ASP A 51 -1.39 14.57 -12.24
N ASP A 52 -1.37 15.86 -12.56
CA ASP A 52 -0.56 16.88 -11.89
C ASP A 52 -0.94 17.03 -10.41
N LYS A 53 -2.25 17.10 -10.13
CA LYS A 53 -2.77 17.14 -8.77
C LYS A 53 -2.50 15.84 -8.02
N ALA A 54 -2.71 14.70 -8.67
CA ALA A 54 -2.46 13.37 -8.10
C ALA A 54 -0.98 13.19 -7.72
N ARG A 55 -0.07 13.68 -8.57
CA ARG A 55 1.36 13.73 -8.29
C ARG A 55 1.66 14.61 -7.07
N GLU A 56 1.16 15.84 -7.06
CA GLU A 56 1.36 16.77 -5.94
C GLU A 56 0.88 16.18 -4.61
N ASP A 57 -0.34 15.60 -4.59
CA ASP A 57 -0.92 14.97 -3.42
C ASP A 57 -0.10 13.75 -2.95
N THR A 58 0.51 13.02 -3.89
CA THR A 58 1.42 11.90 -3.60
C THR A 58 2.70 12.40 -2.94
N GLU A 59 3.31 13.46 -3.46
CA GLU A 59 4.52 14.07 -2.87
C GLU A 59 4.23 14.64 -1.47
N GLN A 60 3.08 15.29 -1.28
CA GLN A 60 2.64 15.75 0.03
C GLN A 60 2.45 14.59 1.02
N PHE A 61 1.89 13.46 0.57
CA PHE A 61 1.79 12.25 1.37
C PHE A 61 3.17 11.73 1.79
N ILE A 62 4.12 11.65 0.86
CA ILE A 62 5.49 11.22 1.14
C ILE A 62 6.15 12.17 2.14
N ALA A 63 6.13 13.48 1.90
CA ALA A 63 6.72 14.49 2.77
C ALA A 63 6.15 14.43 4.20
N LYS A 64 4.85 14.14 4.35
CA LYS A 64 4.18 14.03 5.65
C LYS A 64 4.69 12.86 6.50
N TYR A 65 5.09 11.75 5.87
CA TYR A 65 5.38 10.48 6.55
C TYR A 65 6.85 10.01 6.47
N ALA A 66 7.62 10.37 5.44
CA ALA A 66 8.96 9.83 5.19
C ALA A 66 10.01 10.20 6.25
N GLY A 67 9.91 11.39 6.88
CA GLY A 67 10.88 11.88 7.87
C GLY A 67 10.56 11.55 9.32
N LYS A 68 9.40 10.95 9.60
CA LYS A 68 8.98 10.61 10.96
C LYS A 68 9.34 9.14 11.17
N GLY A 69 10.30 8.83 12.04
CA GLY A 69 10.70 7.45 12.32
C GLY A 69 9.47 6.55 12.50
N GLY A 70 9.26 5.62 11.56
CA GLY A 70 8.08 4.76 11.55
C GLY A 70 8.00 3.93 12.85
N PRO A 71 6.79 3.61 13.35
CA PRO A 71 6.67 2.93 14.62
C PRO A 71 7.41 1.59 14.60
N LYS A 72 8.07 1.34 15.74
CA LYS A 72 8.63 0.06 16.12
C LYS A 72 7.56 -1.01 15.89
N SER A 73 7.91 -2.02 15.10
CA SER A 73 7.09 -3.18 14.76
C SER A 73 6.06 -3.51 15.86
N ARG A 74 4.76 -3.39 15.56
CA ARG A 74 3.74 -3.93 16.46
C ARG A 74 4.04 -5.43 16.63
N PRO A 75 4.23 -5.98 17.84
CA PRO A 75 4.50 -7.40 17.99
C PRO A 75 3.36 -8.17 17.34
N LYS A 76 3.68 -9.12 16.44
CA LYS A 76 2.66 -10.03 15.91
C LYS A 76 2.07 -10.77 17.11
N SER A 77 0.83 -10.45 17.50
CA SER A 77 0.05 -11.33 18.36
C SER A 77 -0.09 -12.64 17.58
N ARG A 78 0.72 -13.63 17.92
CA ARG A 78 0.53 -15.01 17.46
C ARG A 78 -0.85 -15.42 17.95
N THR A 79 -1.81 -15.54 17.03
CA THR A 79 -3.11 -16.11 17.32
C THR A 79 -2.89 -17.49 17.94
N ALA A 80 -3.37 -17.68 19.16
CA ALA A 80 -3.32 -18.96 19.86
C ALA A 80 -4.09 -20.00 19.05
N ALA A 81 -3.41 -21.09 18.69
CA ALA A 81 -4.06 -22.26 18.12
C ALA A 81 -5.05 -22.83 19.15
N LYS A 82 -6.31 -23.03 18.73
CA LYS A 82 -7.37 -23.64 19.53
C LYS A 82 -6.97 -25.10 19.84
N PRO A 83 -7.00 -25.59 21.09
CA PRO A 83 -6.67 -26.99 21.36
C PRO A 83 -7.80 -27.90 20.84
N ALA A 84 -7.43 -28.94 20.10
CA ALA A 84 -8.34 -29.96 19.60
C ALA A 84 -8.94 -30.76 20.76
N ALA A 85 -10.27 -30.94 20.73
CA ALA A 85 -11.00 -31.69 21.74
C ALA A 85 -10.60 -33.18 21.71
N ARG A 86 -10.18 -33.70 22.86
CA ARG A 86 -9.91 -35.12 23.09
C ARG A 86 -11.23 -35.88 23.21
N ALA A 87 -11.59 -36.65 22.19
CA ALA A 87 -12.67 -37.61 22.26
C ALA A 87 -12.32 -38.71 23.27
N LYS A 88 -13.08 -38.83 24.36
CA LYS A 88 -13.09 -40.02 25.22
C LYS A 88 -13.85 -41.11 24.47
N ARG A 89 -13.17 -42.21 24.15
CA ARG A 89 -13.82 -43.47 23.78
C ARG A 89 -14.28 -44.15 25.06
N SER A 90 -15.56 -44.52 25.09
CA SER A 90 -16.20 -45.47 25.99
C SER A 90 -15.65 -46.87 25.79
#